data_AF-A0A1W1BB10-F1
#
_entry.id   AF-A0A1W1BB10-F1
#
_cell.length_a   1.000
_cell.length_b   1.000
_cell.length_c   1.000
_cell.angle_alpha   90.00
_cell.angle_beta   90.00
_cell.angle_gamma   90.00
#
_symmetry.space_group_name_H-M   'P 1'
#
loop_
_entity.id
_entity.type
_entity.pdbx_description
1 polymer ?
#
loop_
_entity_poly.entity_id
_entity_poly.type
_entity_poly.pdbx_seq_one_letter_code
_entity_poly.pdbx_strand_id
1 'polypeptide(L)'
;MQQLFNQDDIYHISLLNTEKAQLIASLETKALLTATYLNPVYTRENCTHLCMEVEDGEYFFVGVFIQNSKTNHFQDKGYSLTLNGVKPLEIKKLKKDDPLKYEMPMVDSWSTYYRVKFPTSDLKKFNLFFSSDRFGTDKLSFSK
;
A
#
# COMPACT_ATOMS: atom_id res chain seq x y z
N MET A 1 19.60 15.25 -17.29
CA MET A 1 18.86 14.28 -18.12
C MET A 1 18.69 12.91 -17.44
N GLN A 2 19.64 12.38 -16.67
CA GLN A 2 19.48 11.07 -16.00
C GLN A 2 18.38 11.00 -14.93
N GLN A 3 18.06 12.10 -14.23
CA GLN A 3 17.03 12.11 -13.18
C GLN A 3 15.60 11.87 -13.67
N LEU A 4 15.24 12.30 -14.89
CA LEU A 4 13.90 12.10 -15.44
C LEU A 4 13.63 10.63 -15.76
N PHE A 5 14.62 9.93 -16.35
CA PHE A 5 14.49 8.51 -16.69
C PHE A 5 14.30 7.62 -15.45
N ASN A 6 15.05 7.87 -14.37
CA ASN A 6 14.93 7.07 -13.14
C ASN A 6 13.57 7.27 -12.42
N GLN A 7 12.98 8.47 -12.48
CA GLN A 7 11.67 8.72 -11.87
C GLN A 7 10.55 8.03 -12.64
N ASP A 8 10.63 8.02 -13.98
CA ASP A 8 9.70 7.29 -14.85
C ASP A 8 9.77 5.78 -14.57
N ASP A 9 10.97 5.24 -14.32
CA ASP A 9 11.17 3.82 -13.97
C ASP A 9 10.58 3.47 -12.59
N ILE A 10 10.81 4.30 -11.56
CA ILE A 10 10.23 4.09 -10.22
C ILE A 10 8.70 4.12 -10.29
N TYR A 11 8.12 5.13 -10.97
CA TYR A 11 6.68 5.24 -11.10
C TYR A 11 6.09 4.05 -11.88
N HIS A 12 6.74 3.64 -12.97
CA HIS A 12 6.30 2.52 -13.79
C HIS A 12 6.33 1.19 -12.99
N ILE A 13 7.44 0.88 -12.32
CA ILE A 13 7.55 -0.33 -11.49
C ILE A 13 6.54 -0.29 -10.35
N SER A 14 6.34 0.87 -9.73
CA SER A 14 5.32 1.06 -8.69
C SER A 14 3.93 0.73 -9.22
N LEU A 15 3.56 1.27 -10.39
CA LEU A 15 2.26 1.01 -11.02
C LEU A 15 2.04 -0.48 -11.31
N LEU A 16 3.06 -1.19 -11.80
CA LEU A 16 2.99 -2.63 -12.04
C LEU A 16 2.82 -3.45 -10.75
N ASN A 17 3.25 -2.90 -9.61
CA ASN A 17 3.16 -3.52 -8.30
C ASN A 17 2.05 -2.92 -7.43
N THR A 18 1.14 -2.14 -8.03
CA THR A 18 -0.04 -1.59 -7.36
C THR A 18 -1.26 -2.43 -7.64
N GLU A 19 -1.92 -2.85 -6.56
CA GLU A 19 -3.24 -3.48 -6.61
C GLU A 19 -4.28 -2.61 -5.90
N LYS A 20 -5.55 -2.89 -6.16
CA LYS A 20 -6.68 -2.23 -5.49
C LYS A 20 -7.69 -3.24 -4.95
N ALA A 21 -8.30 -2.91 -3.82
CA ALA A 21 -9.42 -3.60 -3.22
C ALA A 21 -10.58 -2.65 -2.96
N GLN A 22 -11.81 -3.14 -3.12
CA GLN A 22 -13.02 -2.37 -2.90
C GLN A 22 -14.01 -3.14 -2.04
N LEU A 23 -14.49 -2.49 -0.98
CA LEU A 23 -15.59 -3.01 -0.17
C LEU A 23 -16.87 -2.28 -0.58
N ILE A 24 -17.80 -3.02 -1.17
CA ILE A 24 -19.04 -2.51 -1.77
C ILE A 24 -20.23 -2.98 -0.95
N ALA A 25 -21.17 -2.09 -0.65
CA ALA A 25 -22.45 -2.44 -0.07
C ALA A 25 -23.56 -1.60 -0.71
N SER A 26 -24.68 -2.25 -1.03
CA SER A 26 -25.81 -1.61 -1.72
C SER A 26 -25.40 -0.85 -2.99
N LEU A 27 -24.50 -1.45 -3.78
CA LEU A 27 -23.95 -0.88 -5.03
C LEU A 27 -23.11 0.41 -4.85
N GLU A 28 -22.72 0.73 -3.62
CA GLU A 28 -21.85 1.87 -3.31
C GLU A 28 -20.50 1.41 -2.74
N THR A 29 -19.41 2.02 -3.19
CA THR A 29 -18.08 1.82 -2.61
C THR A 29 -18.02 2.43 -1.22
N LYS A 30 -17.91 1.57 -0.20
CA LYS A 30 -17.81 1.97 1.21
C LYS A 30 -16.36 2.21 1.62
N ALA A 31 -15.44 1.44 1.06
CA ALA A 31 -14.01 1.67 1.22
C ALA A 31 -13.25 1.26 -0.04
N LEU A 32 -12.20 2.03 -0.33
CA LEU A 32 -11.23 1.74 -1.38
C LEU A 32 -9.85 1.68 -0.73
N LEU A 33 -9.10 0.65 -1.07
CA LEU A 33 -7.70 0.51 -0.67
C LEU A 33 -6.85 0.30 -1.92
N THR A 34 -5.80 1.10 -2.07
CA THR A 34 -4.71 0.84 -3.01
C THR A 34 -3.49 0.41 -2.21
N ALA A 35 -2.75 -0.58 -2.72
CA ALA A 35 -1.50 -1.00 -2.10
C ALA A 35 -0.44 -1.25 -3.17
N THR A 36 0.71 -0.62 -3.01
CA THR A 36 1.90 -0.84 -3.84
C THR A 36 2.92 -1.61 -3.05
N TYR A 37 3.37 -2.76 -3.57
CA TYR A 37 4.45 -3.54 -2.97
C TYR A 37 5.80 -2.87 -3.26
N LEU A 38 6.50 -2.41 -2.22
CA LEU A 38 7.64 -1.50 -2.35
C LEU A 38 8.97 -2.21 -2.58
N ASN A 39 9.11 -3.48 -2.18
CA ASN A 39 10.40 -4.16 -2.27
C ASN A 39 10.91 -4.32 -3.72
N PRO A 40 10.06 -4.61 -4.74
CA PRO A 40 10.50 -4.64 -6.15
C PRO A 40 10.77 -3.25 -6.72
N VAL A 41 10.18 -2.21 -6.13
CA VAL A 41 10.37 -0.81 -6.56
C VAL A 41 11.77 -0.32 -6.16
N TYR A 42 12.14 -0.55 -4.89
CA TYR A 42 13.40 -0.08 -4.32
C TYR A 42 14.42 -1.22 -4.18
N THR A 43 14.91 -1.73 -5.30
CA THR A 43 16.05 -2.65 -5.31
C THR A 43 17.37 -1.88 -5.13
N ARG A 44 18.47 -2.60 -4.89
CA ARG A 44 19.82 -2.01 -4.82
C ARG A 44 20.21 -1.22 -6.08
N GLU A 45 19.61 -1.54 -7.23
CA GLU A 45 19.89 -0.90 -8.52
C GLU A 45 19.10 0.41 -8.73
N ASN A 46 17.88 0.51 -8.17
CA ASN A 46 17.00 1.69 -8.26
C ASN A 46 17.04 2.56 -6.98
N CYS A 47 18.16 2.50 -6.27
CA CYS A 47 18.30 2.92 -4.89
C CYS A 47 18.38 4.46 -4.72
N THR A 48 17.34 5.06 -4.09
CA THR A 48 17.33 6.47 -3.61
C THR A 48 17.48 6.53 -2.08
N HIS A 49 16.81 7.43 -1.35
CA HIS A 49 16.97 7.55 0.13
C HIS A 49 16.29 6.40 0.93
N LEU A 50 15.46 5.58 0.28
CA LEU A 50 14.55 4.61 0.91
C LEU A 50 15.04 3.14 0.85
N CYS A 51 16.09 2.84 0.08
CA CYS A 51 16.55 1.46 -0.16
C CYS A 51 17.28 0.79 1.01
N MET A 52 17.57 1.51 2.10
CA MET A 52 18.18 0.90 3.29
C MET A 52 17.19 0.10 4.16
N GLU A 53 15.89 0.08 3.83
CA GLU A 53 14.85 -0.46 4.73
C GLU A 53 14.10 -1.69 4.19
N VAL A 54 14.23 -2.11 2.92
CA VAL A 54 13.34 -3.14 2.34
C VAL A 54 13.84 -4.59 2.40
N GLU A 55 14.98 -4.87 3.03
CA GLU A 55 15.48 -6.26 3.18
C GLU A 55 14.97 -6.97 4.44
N ASP A 56 14.38 -6.24 5.40
CA ASP A 56 13.99 -6.78 6.71
C ASP A 56 12.48 -6.98 6.90
N GLY A 57 11.69 -6.87 5.83
CA GLY A 57 10.24 -7.03 5.87
C GLY A 57 9.59 -6.90 4.50
N GLU A 58 8.28 -7.14 4.46
CA GLU A 58 7.45 -6.85 3.28
C GLU A 58 6.82 -5.46 3.46
N TYR A 59 7.20 -4.52 2.60
CA TYR A 59 6.77 -3.13 2.70
C TYR A 59 5.71 -2.78 1.66
N PHE A 60 4.71 -2.04 2.11
CA PHE A 60 3.63 -1.54 1.25
C PHE A 60 3.40 -0.05 1.45
N PHE A 61 3.20 0.65 0.35
CA PHE A 61 2.56 1.96 0.35
C PHE A 61 1.06 1.75 0.18
N VAL A 62 0.28 2.16 1.17
CA VAL A 62 -1.16 1.90 1.23
C VAL A 62 -1.94 3.21 1.26
N GLY A 63 -2.83 3.40 0.29
CA GLY A 63 -3.83 4.47 0.28
C GLY A 63 -5.19 3.93 0.70
N VAL A 64 -5.83 4.57 1.68
CA VAL A 64 -7.15 4.17 2.18
C VAL A 64 -8.13 5.32 2.10
N PHE A 65 -9.26 5.08 1.45
CA PHE A 65 -10.44 5.94 1.45
C PHE A 65 -11.61 5.19 2.08
N ILE A 66 -12.26 5.81 3.08
CA ILE A 66 -13.48 5.28 3.72
C ILE A 66 -14.58 6.31 3.56
N GLN A 67 -15.68 5.92 2.92
CA GLN A 67 -16.81 6.80 2.67
C GLN A 67 -17.38 7.34 4.00
N ASN A 68 -17.70 8.64 4.02
CA ASN A 68 -18.28 9.34 5.18
C ASN A 68 -17.43 9.29 6.46
N SER A 69 -16.13 8.95 6.36
CA SER A 69 -15.23 9.06 7.49
C SER A 69 -14.50 10.41 7.49
N LYS A 70 -14.53 11.11 8.63
CA LYS A 70 -13.63 12.26 8.86
C LYS A 70 -12.17 11.81 9.04
N THR A 71 -11.94 10.52 9.31
CA THR A 71 -10.63 9.92 9.55
C THR A 71 -10.52 8.59 8.79
N ASN A 72 -9.67 8.53 7.76
CA ASN A 72 -9.45 7.30 6.98
C ASN A 72 -8.36 6.43 7.62
N HIS A 73 -8.54 6.10 8.90
CA HIS A 73 -7.66 5.20 9.64
C HIS A 73 -8.21 3.78 9.56
N PHE A 74 -7.43 2.86 8.99
CA PHE A 74 -7.87 1.48 8.80
C PHE A 74 -7.77 0.63 10.08
N GLN A 75 -7.22 1.15 11.19
CA GLN A 75 -7.34 0.51 12.50
C GLN A 75 -8.61 0.95 13.26
N ASP A 76 -9.32 1.94 12.73
CA ASP A 76 -10.56 2.42 13.34
C ASP A 76 -11.77 1.75 12.66
N LYS A 77 -12.89 1.68 13.38
CA LYS A 77 -14.22 1.34 12.83
C LYS A 77 -14.33 -0.07 12.20
N GLY A 78 -13.55 -1.02 12.69
CA GLY A 78 -13.67 -2.43 12.30
C GLY A 78 -13.07 -2.75 10.92
N TYR A 79 -12.14 -1.92 10.44
CA TYR A 79 -11.32 -2.26 9.28
C TYR A 79 -10.03 -2.98 9.74
N SER A 80 -9.45 -3.80 8.88
CA SER A 80 -8.15 -4.41 9.12
C SER A 80 -7.41 -4.75 7.83
N LEU A 81 -6.09 -4.89 7.95
CA LEU A 81 -5.20 -5.24 6.86
C LEU A 81 -4.26 -6.35 7.33
N THR A 82 -4.21 -7.47 6.60
CA THR A 82 -3.31 -8.60 6.93
C THR A 82 -2.62 -9.14 5.69
N LEU A 83 -1.42 -9.69 5.85
CA LEU A 83 -0.67 -10.36 4.80
C LEU A 83 -0.73 -11.86 5.03
N ASN A 84 -1.46 -12.61 4.20
CA ASN A 84 -1.74 -14.02 4.41
C ASN A 84 -2.26 -14.34 5.84
N GLY A 85 -3.08 -13.45 6.40
CA GLY A 85 -3.60 -13.56 7.77
C GLY A 85 -2.65 -13.06 8.87
N VAL A 86 -1.42 -12.67 8.54
CA VAL A 86 -0.45 -12.11 9.48
C VAL A 86 -0.68 -10.60 9.64
N LYS A 87 -0.66 -10.11 10.88
CA LYS A 87 -0.79 -8.68 11.18
C LYS A 87 0.49 -7.90 10.83
N PRO A 88 0.39 -6.62 10.48
CA PRO A 88 1.56 -5.80 10.23
C PRO A 88 2.34 -5.56 11.52
N LEU A 89 3.67 -5.46 11.37
CA LEU A 89 4.60 -5.07 12.43
C LEU A 89 4.56 -3.56 12.68
N GLU A 90 4.40 -2.78 11.62
CA GLU A 90 4.37 -1.31 11.69
C GLU A 90 3.36 -0.74 10.71
N ILE A 91 2.64 0.30 11.16
CA ILE A 91 1.75 1.11 10.34
C ILE A 91 2.09 2.57 10.61
N LYS A 92 2.76 3.21 9.66
CA LYS A 92 3.19 4.60 9.76
C LYS A 92 2.37 5.48 8.83
N LYS A 93 1.55 6.37 9.39
CA LYS A 93 0.83 7.38 8.60
C LYS A 93 1.83 8.35 7.97
N LEU A 94 1.67 8.60 6.67
CA LEU A 94 2.51 9.52 5.91
C LEU A 94 1.97 10.94 6.01
N LYS A 95 2.90 11.91 6.06
CA LYS A 95 2.56 13.32 6.04
C LYS A 95 2.10 13.74 4.64
N LYS A 96 1.52 14.94 4.53
CA LYS A 96 0.98 15.44 3.26
C LYS A 96 2.07 15.57 2.18
N ASP A 97 3.24 16.01 2.61
CA ASP A 97 4.47 16.33 1.87
C ASP A 97 5.51 15.20 1.88
N ASP A 98 5.12 14.00 2.30
CA ASP A 98 6.04 12.86 2.35
C ASP A 98 6.57 12.51 0.95
N PRO A 99 7.89 12.43 0.73
CA PRO A 99 8.50 12.16 -0.57
C PRO A 99 7.93 10.93 -1.29
N LEU A 100 7.62 9.87 -0.53
CA LEU A 100 7.10 8.61 -1.06
C LEU A 100 5.79 8.84 -1.85
N LYS A 101 4.98 9.83 -1.49
CA LYS A 101 3.73 10.13 -2.19
C LYS A 101 3.92 10.73 -3.58
N TYR A 102 5.08 11.28 -3.90
CA TYR A 102 5.36 11.81 -5.24
C TYR A 102 5.87 10.74 -6.20
N GLU A 103 6.38 9.63 -5.66
CA GLU A 103 6.89 8.49 -6.43
C GLU A 103 5.80 7.45 -6.70
N MET A 104 4.77 7.39 -5.84
CA MET A 104 3.73 6.37 -5.89
C MET A 104 2.58 6.72 -6.85
N PRO A 105 2.02 5.73 -7.55
CA PRO A 105 0.87 5.92 -8.42
C PRO A 105 -0.43 6.05 -7.62
N MET A 106 -1.48 6.51 -8.30
CA MET A 106 -2.85 6.56 -7.76
C MET A 106 -2.96 7.34 -6.43
N VAL A 107 -2.14 8.38 -6.27
CA VAL A 107 -2.22 9.30 -5.13
C VAL A 107 -3.29 10.36 -5.40
N ASP A 108 -4.19 10.54 -4.43
CA ASP A 108 -5.33 11.44 -4.47
C ASP A 108 -5.43 12.25 -3.17
N SER A 109 -6.40 13.17 -3.11
CA SER A 109 -6.58 14.08 -1.98
C SER A 109 -7.55 13.59 -0.89
N TRP A 110 -8.27 12.50 -1.14
CA TRP A 110 -9.34 11.97 -0.30
C TRP A 110 -8.85 10.80 0.56
N SER A 111 -7.83 10.09 0.09
CA SER A 111 -7.22 8.95 0.74
C SER A 111 -6.23 9.38 1.82
N THR A 112 -6.13 8.58 2.89
CA THR A 112 -5.02 8.67 3.84
C THR A 112 -3.98 7.61 3.50
N TYR A 113 -2.71 8.01 3.52
CA TYR A 113 -1.60 7.18 3.08
C TYR A 113 -0.75 6.68 4.25
N TYR A 114 -0.26 5.45 4.10
CA TYR A 114 0.53 4.76 5.11
C TYR A 114 1.70 4.02 4.45
N ARG A 115 2.80 3.92 5.19
CA ARG A 115 3.81 2.87 4.98
C ARG A 115 3.52 1.75 5.96
N VAL A 116 3.30 0.56 5.44
CA VAL A 116 2.96 -0.63 6.23
C VAL A 116 4.08 -1.66 6.08
N LYS A 117 4.53 -2.22 7.20
CA LYS A 117 5.55 -3.27 7.24
C LYS A 117 4.95 -4.55 7.78
N PHE A 118 5.18 -5.65 7.07
CA PHE A 118 4.90 -7.01 7.55
C PHE A 118 6.22 -7.78 7.79
N PRO A 119 6.18 -8.89 8.57
CA PRO A 119 7.33 -9.79 8.67
C PRO A 119 7.73 -10.29 7.28
N THR A 120 9.02 -10.57 7.10
CA THR A 120 9.51 -11.23 5.89
C THR A 120 8.78 -12.54 5.63
N SER A 121 8.55 -12.82 4.35
CA SER A 121 7.88 -14.03 3.90
C SER A 121 8.71 -14.75 2.84
N ASP A 122 8.96 -16.04 3.02
CA ASP A 122 9.65 -16.85 1.99
C ASP A 122 8.75 -17.19 0.78
N LEU A 123 7.47 -16.80 0.85
CA LEU A 123 6.51 -17.06 -0.21
C LEU A 123 6.76 -16.13 -1.41
N LYS A 124 6.85 -16.73 -2.61
CA LYS A 124 6.93 -15.98 -3.87
C LYS A 124 5.65 -15.24 -4.23
N LYS A 125 4.51 -15.66 -3.67
CA LYS A 125 3.20 -15.05 -3.87
C LYS A 125 2.52 -14.89 -2.53
N PHE A 126 1.86 -13.76 -2.35
CA PHE A 126 1.12 -13.48 -1.12
C PHE A 126 -0.09 -12.61 -1.40
N ASN A 127 -1.05 -12.67 -0.49
CA ASN A 127 -2.28 -11.91 -0.57
C ASN A 127 -2.35 -10.94 0.60
N LEU A 128 -2.61 -9.69 0.28
CA LEU A 128 -3.02 -8.70 1.26
C LEU A 128 -4.55 -8.75 1.36
N PHE A 129 -5.08 -8.96 2.56
CA PHE A 129 -6.51 -8.99 2.81
C PHE A 129 -6.93 -7.69 3.47
N PHE A 130 -7.83 -6.97 2.81
CA PHE A 130 -8.48 -5.78 3.35
C PHE A 130 -9.89 -6.13 3.80
N SER A 131 -10.14 -6.04 5.10
CA SER A 131 -11.37 -6.51 5.72
C SER A 131 -12.10 -5.39 6.43
N SER A 132 -13.42 -5.54 6.51
CA SER A 132 -14.34 -4.76 7.34
C SER A 132 -15.34 -5.70 8.01
N ASP A 133 -15.55 -5.52 9.32
CA ASP A 133 -16.55 -6.26 10.09
C ASP A 133 -17.97 -6.11 9.51
N ARG A 134 -18.23 -5.02 8.77
CA ARG A 134 -19.53 -4.69 8.20
C ARG A 134 -19.66 -4.99 6.71
N PHE A 135 -18.56 -4.86 5.97
CA PHE A 135 -18.59 -4.85 4.50
C PHE A 135 -17.83 -6.02 3.86
N GLY A 136 -17.36 -6.97 4.67
CA GLY A 136 -16.71 -8.17 4.19
C GLY A 136 -15.21 -7.97 3.95
N THR A 137 -14.63 -8.79 3.07
CA THR A 137 -13.19 -8.80 2.80
C THR A 137 -12.95 -8.87 1.30
N ASP A 138 -11.92 -8.15 0.86
CA ASP A 138 -11.39 -8.24 -0.49
C ASP A 138 -9.87 -8.50 -0.43
N LYS A 139 -9.32 -9.04 -1.51
CA LYS A 139 -7.92 -9.49 -1.57
C LYS A 139 -7.14 -8.78 -2.67
N LEU A 140 -5.88 -8.48 -2.39
CA LEU A 140 -4.91 -7.95 -3.33
C LEU A 140 -3.78 -8.97 -3.48
N SER A 141 -3.46 -9.38 -4.70
CA SER A 141 -2.52 -10.47 -4.97
C SER A 141 -1.19 -9.92 -5.48
N PHE A 142 -0.08 -10.33 -4.87
CA PHE A 142 1.25 -9.83 -5.22
C PHE A 142 2.23 -10.98 -5.42
N SER A 143 3.34 -10.68 -6.10
CA SER A 143 4.46 -11.59 -6.31
C SER A 143 5.81 -10.92 -6.11
N LYS A 144 6.78 -11.70 -5.65
CA LYS A 144 8.21 -11.36 -5.62
C LYS A 144 8.91 -11.72 -6.91
#